data_AF-A0A7W1J0B3-F1
#
_entry.id   AF-A0A7W1J0B3-F1
#
_cell.length_a   1.000
_cell.length_b   1.000
_cell.length_c   1.000
_cell.angle_alpha   90.00
_cell.angle_beta   90.00
_cell.angle_gamma   90.00
#
_symmetry.space_group_name_H-M   'P 1'
#
loop_
_entity.id
_entity.type
_entity.pdbx_description
1 polymer ?
#
loop_
_entity_poly.entity_id
_entity_poly.type
_entity_poly.pdbx_seq_one_letter_code
_entity_poly.pdbx_strand_id
1 'polypeptide(L)'
;MSTVTDMDKKRIREEVIEIMCNKLHNLPHPGDDDEFDYDHQALVPDITKDPLDIAEVSMDLEDAFGVNFDEALPGEAGLETIGRVVDYLDRRINQERAGVRKAASDD
;
A
#
# COMPACT_ATOMS: atom_id res chain seq x y z
N MET A 1 -4.65 21.78 13.77
CA MET A 1 -4.66 21.80 12.29
C MET A 1 -3.75 20.68 11.84
N SER A 2 -4.30 19.48 11.63
CA SER A 2 -3.54 18.39 11.02
C SER A 2 -3.68 18.56 9.51
N THR A 3 -2.62 18.98 8.85
CA THR A 3 -2.56 19.02 7.40
C THR A 3 -2.46 17.59 6.91
N VAL A 4 -3.57 17.01 6.45
CA VAL A 4 -3.53 15.78 5.65
C VAL A 4 -2.81 16.17 4.36
N THR A 5 -1.59 15.63 4.19
CA THR A 5 -0.67 16.01 3.13
C THR A 5 -1.00 15.15 1.92
N ASP A 6 -1.31 15.75 0.76
CA ASP A 6 -1.33 14.99 -0.49
C ASP A 6 0.02 14.30 -0.65
N MET A 7 0.01 12.99 -0.88
CA MET A 7 1.23 12.22 -1.17
C MET A 7 1.25 11.88 -2.65
N ASP A 8 2.37 12.17 -3.31
CA ASP A 8 2.56 11.71 -4.67
C ASP A 8 2.75 10.18 -4.69
N LYS A 9 2.22 9.55 -5.74
CA LYS A 9 2.24 8.09 -5.91
C LYS A 9 3.64 7.47 -5.82
N LYS A 10 4.68 8.23 -6.21
CA LYS A 10 6.06 7.75 -6.12
C LYS A 10 6.50 7.60 -4.65
N ARG A 11 6.20 8.59 -3.80
CA ARG A 11 6.47 8.50 -2.35
C ARG A 11 5.67 7.38 -1.69
N ILE A 12 4.40 7.22 -2.04
CA ILE A 12 3.57 6.09 -1.55
C ILE A 12 4.26 4.77 -1.90
N ARG A 13 4.70 4.61 -3.15
CA ARG A 13 5.39 3.40 -3.60
C ARG A 13 6.67 3.11 -2.81
N GLU A 14 7.52 4.12 -2.63
CA GLU A 14 8.79 3.97 -1.90
C GLU A 14 8.54 3.50 -0.46
N GLU A 15 7.57 4.11 0.22
CA GLU A 15 7.23 3.80 1.61
C GLU A 15 6.54 2.44 1.77
N VAL A 16 5.66 2.06 0.83
CA VAL A 16 5.07 0.71 0.78
C VAL A 16 6.16 -0.35 0.66
N ILE A 17 7.13 -0.16 -0.25
CA ILE A 17 8.23 -1.11 -0.45
C ILE A 17 9.07 -1.21 0.82
N GLU A 18 9.40 -0.10 1.46
CA GLU A 18 10.16 -0.09 2.72
C GLU A 18 9.45 -0.89 3.82
N ILE A 19 8.15 -0.63 4.04
CA ILE A 19 7.34 -1.35 5.05
C ILE A 19 7.28 -2.84 4.72
N MET A 20 7.00 -3.20 3.46
CA MET A 20 6.91 -4.59 3.05
C MET A 20 8.23 -5.32 3.18
N CYS A 21 9.38 -4.72 2.84
CA CYS A 21 10.69 -5.36 3.00
C CYS A 21 11.02 -5.65 4.49
N ASN A 22 10.54 -4.82 5.42
CA ASN A 22 10.76 -5.05 6.85
C ASN A 22 10.01 -6.27 7.40
N LYS A 23 8.93 -6.69 6.72
CA LYS A 23 8.05 -7.79 7.16
C LYS A 23 8.17 -9.04 6.30
N LEU A 24 8.28 -8.86 4.98
CA LEU A 24 8.32 -9.93 4.00
C LEU A 24 9.77 -10.31 3.71
N HIS A 25 10.34 -11.23 4.48
CA HIS A 25 11.77 -11.57 4.41
C HIS A 25 12.26 -12.13 3.06
N ASN A 26 11.36 -12.59 2.19
CA ASN A 26 11.72 -13.03 0.82
C ASN A 26 11.59 -11.92 -0.22
N LEU A 27 11.10 -10.74 0.17
CA LEU A 27 11.08 -9.57 -0.70
C LEU A 27 12.49 -8.96 -0.72
N PRO A 28 13.20 -8.93 -1.86
CA PRO A 28 14.53 -8.34 -1.91
C PRO A 28 14.47 -6.85 -1.56
N HIS A 29 15.47 -6.35 -0.83
CA HIS A 29 15.55 -4.91 -0.57
C HIS A 29 15.97 -4.16 -1.84
N PRO A 30 15.51 -2.91 -2.03
CA PRO A 30 15.95 -2.10 -3.16
C PRO A 30 17.48 -2.00 -3.23
N GLY A 31 18.07 -2.42 -4.35
CA GLY A 31 19.51 -2.46 -4.58
C GLY A 31 20.18 -3.81 -4.32
N ASP A 32 19.48 -4.79 -3.75
CA ASP A 32 19.95 -6.18 -3.68
C ASP A 32 19.75 -6.91 -5.01
N ASP A 33 18.66 -6.56 -5.72
CA ASP A 33 18.31 -7.08 -7.04
C ASP A 33 17.72 -5.96 -7.90
N ASP A 34 18.54 -5.41 -8.81
CA ASP A 34 18.14 -4.33 -9.72
C ASP A 34 17.17 -4.80 -10.82
N GLU A 35 17.01 -6.11 -11.02
CA GLU A 35 16.12 -6.70 -12.03
C GLU A 35 14.76 -7.11 -11.46
N PHE A 36 14.57 -7.01 -10.15
CA PHE A 36 13.33 -7.44 -9.49
C PHE A 36 12.13 -6.53 -9.84
N ASP A 37 11.04 -7.15 -10.31
CA ASP A 37 9.80 -6.45 -10.65
C ASP A 37 8.89 -6.28 -9.43
N TYR A 38 9.16 -5.25 -8.64
CA TYR A 38 8.34 -4.89 -7.48
C TYR A 38 6.87 -4.67 -7.82
N ASP A 39 6.54 -4.18 -9.01
CA ASP A 39 5.18 -3.72 -9.29
C ASP A 39 4.24 -4.89 -9.64
N HIS A 40 4.75 -5.95 -10.28
CA HIS A 40 3.93 -7.04 -10.81
C HIS A 40 4.12 -8.39 -10.10
N GLN A 41 5.12 -8.53 -9.24
CA GLN A 41 5.32 -9.75 -8.48
C GLN A 41 4.15 -10.00 -7.51
N ALA A 42 3.62 -11.23 -7.53
CA ALA A 42 2.54 -11.61 -6.63
C ALA A 42 3.06 -11.74 -5.19
N LEU A 43 2.38 -11.11 -4.23
CA LEU A 43 2.73 -11.20 -2.82
C LEU A 43 2.53 -12.63 -2.30
N VAL A 44 1.40 -13.24 -2.69
CA VAL A 44 1.06 -14.62 -2.36
C VAL A 44 0.84 -15.39 -3.68
N PRO A 45 1.43 -16.58 -3.86
CA PRO A 45 2.27 -17.32 -2.93
C PRO A 45 3.78 -17.06 -3.10
N ASP A 46 4.17 -16.12 -3.96
CA ASP A 46 5.54 -16.04 -4.46
C ASP A 46 6.50 -15.33 -3.50
N ILE A 47 6.06 -14.28 -2.80
CA ILE A 47 6.86 -13.59 -1.76
C ILE A 47 6.65 -14.24 -0.39
N THR A 48 5.41 -14.44 0.01
CA THR A 48 5.09 -15.16 1.26
C THR A 48 3.92 -16.12 1.08
N LYS A 49 3.86 -17.08 1.99
CA LYS A 49 2.73 -18.00 2.18
C LYS A 49 2.20 -17.95 3.61
N ASP A 50 2.83 -17.15 4.48
CA ASP A 50 2.42 -17.02 5.87
C ASP A 50 1.35 -15.92 5.96
N PRO A 51 0.12 -16.25 6.38
CA PRO A 51 -0.92 -15.24 6.58
C PRO A 51 -0.57 -14.24 7.70
N LEU A 52 0.32 -14.58 8.64
CA LEU A 52 0.76 -13.65 9.68
C LEU A 52 1.57 -12.49 9.08
N ASP A 53 2.45 -12.77 8.13
CA ASP A 53 3.22 -11.74 7.41
C ASP A 53 2.29 -10.72 6.75
N ILE A 54 1.23 -11.21 6.09
CA ILE A 54 0.23 -10.36 5.45
C ILE A 54 -0.54 -9.51 6.47
N ALA A 55 -0.93 -10.11 7.60
CA ALA A 55 -1.63 -9.37 8.66
C ALA A 55 -0.75 -8.26 9.24
N GLU A 56 0.53 -8.51 9.49
CA GLU A 56 1.46 -7.51 10.01
C GLU A 56 1.72 -6.38 9.01
N VAL A 57 1.94 -6.70 7.73
CA VAL A 57 2.09 -5.69 6.68
C VAL A 57 0.85 -4.83 6.58
N SER A 58 -0.34 -5.45 6.66
CA SER A 58 -1.61 -4.71 6.60
C SER A 58 -1.69 -3.69 7.73
N MET A 59 -1.43 -4.10 8.97
CA MET A 59 -1.47 -3.21 10.14
C MET A 59 -0.48 -2.05 10.02
N ASP A 60 0.75 -2.33 9.58
CA ASP A 60 1.78 -1.29 9.44
C ASP A 60 1.44 -0.29 8.32
N LEU A 61 0.86 -0.76 7.21
CA LEU A 61 0.40 0.10 6.12
C LEU A 61 -0.81 0.95 6.54
N GLU A 62 -1.76 0.38 7.29
CA GLU A 62 -2.91 1.12 7.83
C GLU A 62 -2.46 2.26 8.75
N ASP A 63 -1.52 1.99 9.67
CA ASP A 63 -0.96 2.99 10.58
C ASP A 63 -0.16 4.07 9.83
N ALA A 64 0.71 3.66 8.90
CA ALA A 64 1.56 4.59 8.15
C ALA A 64 0.76 5.55 7.26
N PHE A 65 -0.26 5.05 6.57
CA PHE A 65 -1.03 5.83 5.60
C PHE A 65 -2.36 6.37 6.14
N GLY A 66 -2.77 5.97 7.35
CA GLY A 66 -4.05 6.38 7.95
C GLY A 66 -5.27 5.84 7.18
N VAL A 67 -5.18 4.62 6.65
CA VAL A 67 -6.24 3.95 5.88
C VAL A 67 -6.68 2.66 6.56
N ASN A 68 -7.75 2.04 6.07
CA ASN A 68 -8.17 0.68 6.45
C ASN A 68 -8.28 -0.24 5.20
N PHE A 69 -7.91 -1.51 5.35
CA PHE A 69 -8.12 -2.58 4.37
C PHE A 69 -9.39 -3.36 4.67
N ASP A 70 -10.55 -2.71 4.52
CA ASP A 70 -11.85 -3.30 4.89
C ASP A 70 -12.37 -4.37 3.92
N GLU A 71 -11.92 -4.35 2.67
CA GLU A 71 -12.47 -5.17 1.57
C GLU A 71 -11.57 -6.35 1.17
N ALA A 72 -10.25 -6.16 1.24
CA ALA A 72 -9.23 -7.14 0.89
C ALA A 72 -7.92 -6.75 1.56
N LEU A 73 -7.13 -7.75 1.96
CA LEU A 73 -5.76 -7.56 2.45
C LEU A 73 -4.74 -7.61 1.29
N PRO A 74 -3.53 -7.06 1.46
CA PRO A 74 -2.42 -7.28 0.54
C PRO A 74 -2.23 -8.78 0.23
N GLY A 75 -2.09 -9.13 -1.05
CA GLY A 75 -1.99 -10.52 -1.50
C GLY A 75 -3.32 -11.22 -1.77
N GLU A 76 -4.46 -10.61 -1.41
CA GLU A 76 -5.79 -11.10 -1.78
C GLU A 76 -6.27 -10.54 -3.12
N ALA A 77 -7.44 -11.02 -3.58
CA ALA A 77 -8.02 -10.62 -4.86
C ALA A 77 -8.21 -9.10 -4.95
N GLY A 78 -7.63 -8.48 -5.99
CA GLY A 78 -7.61 -7.03 -6.20
C GLY A 78 -6.39 -6.31 -5.61
N LEU A 79 -5.62 -6.96 -4.72
CA LEU A 79 -4.41 -6.44 -4.06
C LEU A 79 -3.22 -7.41 -4.16
N GLU A 80 -3.17 -8.20 -5.22
CA GLU A 80 -2.25 -9.35 -5.35
C GLU A 80 -0.77 -8.95 -5.44
N THR A 81 -0.46 -7.70 -5.75
CA THR A 81 0.91 -7.21 -6.05
C THR A 81 1.16 -5.87 -5.35
N ILE A 82 2.42 -5.49 -5.15
CA ILE A 82 2.77 -4.18 -4.57
C ILE A 82 2.19 -3.04 -5.42
N GLY A 83 2.24 -3.15 -6.75
CA GLY A 83 1.66 -2.14 -7.63
C GLY A 83 0.16 -1.93 -7.40
N ARG A 84 -0.59 -3.02 -7.13
CA ARG A 84 -2.02 -2.95 -6.79
C ARG A 84 -2.27 -2.31 -5.42
N VAL A 85 -1.42 -2.61 -4.43
CA VAL A 85 -1.49 -1.98 -3.10
C VAL A 85 -1.19 -0.49 -3.20
N VAL A 86 -0.17 -0.09 -3.95
CA VAL A 86 0.15 1.32 -4.23
C VAL A 86 -1.00 2.04 -4.93
N ASP A 87 -1.61 1.41 -5.94
CA ASP A 87 -2.79 1.96 -6.62
C ASP A 87 -3.98 2.14 -5.68
N TYR A 88 -4.20 1.19 -4.76
CA TYR A 88 -5.24 1.28 -3.74
C TYR A 88 -5.00 2.43 -2.78
N LEU A 89 -3.79 2.55 -2.24
CA LEU A 89 -3.40 3.62 -1.31
C LEU A 89 -3.45 5.00 -1.96
N ASP A 90 -2.91 5.13 -3.18
CA ASP A 90 -2.97 6.36 -3.98
C ASP A 90 -4.42 6.81 -4.16
N ARG A 91 -5.33 5.89 -4.50
CA ARG A 91 -6.75 6.20 -4.60
C ARG A 91 -7.32 6.61 -3.25
N ARG A 92 -7.08 5.89 -2.17
CA ARG A 92 -7.66 6.23 -0.85
C ARG A 92 -7.18 7.60 -0.36
N ILE A 93 -5.87 7.82 -0.35
CA ILE A 93 -5.24 9.07 0.11
C ILE A 93 -5.72 10.27 -0.74
N ASN A 94 -5.82 10.09 -2.06
CA ASN A 94 -6.17 11.19 -2.96
C ASN A 94 -7.69 11.31 -3.26
N GLN A 95 -8.51 10.28 -3.02
CA GLN A 95 -9.98 10.34 -3.18
C GLN A 95 -10.72 10.84 -1.93
N GLU A 96 -10.15 10.73 -0.72
CA GLU A 96 -10.74 11.37 0.48
C GLU A 96 -10.93 12.90 0.28
N ARG A 97 -10.19 13.53 -0.63
CA ARG A 97 -10.46 14.91 -1.10
C ARG A 97 -11.77 15.11 -1.85
N ALA A 98 -12.18 14.16 -2.69
CA ALA A 98 -13.32 14.35 -3.60
C ALA A 98 -14.66 14.32 -2.84
N GLY A 99 -14.78 13.48 -1.81
CA GLY A 99 -15.96 13.43 -0.94
C GLY A 99 -16.13 14.71 -0.12
N VAL A 100 -15.04 15.26 0.42
CA VAL A 100 -15.06 16.47 1.25
C VAL A 100 -15.33 17.74 0.44
N ARG A 101 -14.79 17.85 -0.79
CA ARG A 101 -15.05 19.03 -1.66
C ARG A 101 -16.49 19.10 -2.16
N LYS A 102 -17.16 17.96 -2.38
CA LYS A 102 -18.56 17.93 -2.84
C LYS A 102 -19.54 18.36 -1.74
N ALA A 103 -19.24 18.07 -0.47
CA ALA A 103 -20.07 18.49 0.66
C ALA A 103 -20.00 20.00 0.95
N ALA A 104 -18.94 20.70 0.53
CA ALA A 104 -18.75 22.13 0.75
C ALA A 104 -19.26 23.03 -0.39
N SER A 105 -19.88 22.46 -1.43
CA SER A 105 -20.39 23.19 -2.61
C SER A 105 -21.93 23.25 -2.68
N ASP A 106 -22.61 22.67 -1.69
CA ASP A 106 -24.07 22.56 -1.55
C ASP A 106 -24.58 23.29 -0.28
N ASP A 107 -23.96 24.43 0.06
CA ASP A 107 -24.48 25.40 1.07
C ASP A 107 -24.58 26.81 0.45
#